data_AF-A0A355G8G3-F1
#
_entry.id   AF-A0A355G8G3-F1
#
_cell.length_a   1.000
_cell.length_b   1.000
_cell.length_c   1.000
_cell.angle_alpha   90.00
_cell.angle_beta   90.00
_cell.angle_gamma   90.00
#
_symmetry.space_group_name_H-M   'P 1'
#
loop_
_entity.id
_entity.type
_entity.pdbx_description
1 polymer ?
#
loop_
_entity_poly.entity_id
_entity_poly.type
_entity_poly.pdbx_seq_one_letter_code
_entity_poly.pdbx_strand_id
1 'polypeptide(L)'
;MQAGVESDRGNRRRPCRGIVTWLCLFCFLNLTACTGLRSVVPAPLVFEEQSTKILEIAPLGTPKEQAIRQLNDAGISGDFSSSPSIYYCDLWQREDGTQWHLNVALLFKEDGTLYKTRPAQADISWEQEASATEQTAP
;
A
#
# COMPACT_ATOMS: atom_id res chain seq x y z
N MET A 1 -55.36 53.67 22.60
CA MET A 1 -56.46 53.74 21.62
C MET A 1 -55.84 53.96 20.24
N GLN A 2 -56.25 53.12 19.28
CA GLN A 2 -56.20 53.24 17.80
C GLN A 2 -54.85 53.59 17.13
N ALA A 3 -54.24 52.71 16.33
CA ALA A 3 -54.62 52.10 15.04
C ALA A 3 -54.04 52.86 13.83
N GLY A 4 -53.50 52.12 12.85
CA GLY A 4 -52.94 52.62 11.59
C GLY A 4 -51.75 51.75 11.16
N VAL A 5 -51.96 50.53 10.68
CA VAL A 5 -52.29 50.13 9.29
C VAL A 5 -51.10 50.31 8.33
N GLU A 6 -50.83 49.17 7.70
CA GLU A 6 -49.84 48.74 6.73
C GLU A 6 -50.00 49.34 5.31
N SER A 7 -48.87 49.63 4.63
CA SER A 7 -48.67 49.62 3.16
C SER A 7 -47.37 50.36 2.81
N ASP A 8 -46.57 50.04 1.79
CA ASP A 8 -46.39 48.91 0.87
C ASP A 8 -45.11 49.26 0.04
N ARG A 9 -44.36 48.23 -0.35
CA ARG A 9 -43.41 48.13 -1.49
C ARG A 9 -42.33 49.20 -1.74
N GLY A 10 -41.09 48.71 -1.71
CA GLY A 10 -39.93 49.36 -2.32
C GLY A 10 -38.85 48.38 -2.76
N ASN A 11 -39.23 47.44 -3.63
CA ASN A 11 -38.36 46.53 -4.38
C ASN A 11 -37.03 47.16 -4.85
N ARG A 12 -35.89 46.70 -4.34
CA ARG A 12 -34.67 46.64 -5.14
C ARG A 12 -33.83 45.41 -4.79
N ARG A 13 -34.17 44.33 -5.49
CA ARG A 13 -33.36 43.11 -5.55
C ARG A 13 -32.04 43.38 -6.28
N ARG A 14 -31.05 42.58 -5.85
CA ARG A 14 -29.88 42.02 -6.58
C ARG A 14 -28.52 42.64 -6.22
N PRO A 15 -27.44 41.83 -6.28
CA PRO A 15 -27.32 40.49 -5.74
C PRO A 15 -25.95 40.26 -5.06
N CYS A 16 -25.92 39.48 -3.97
CA CYS A 16 -24.70 38.86 -3.42
C CYS A 16 -24.15 37.79 -4.39
N ARG A 17 -23.69 38.19 -5.58
CA ARG A 17 -23.11 37.30 -6.63
C ARG A 17 -21.58 37.39 -6.72
N GLY A 18 -20.91 38.08 -5.81
CA GLY A 18 -19.46 38.23 -5.82
C GLY A 18 -18.69 37.30 -4.88
N ILE A 19 -19.34 36.82 -3.81
CA ILE A 19 -18.63 36.18 -2.68
C ILE A 19 -18.65 34.64 -2.79
N VAL A 20 -19.68 34.06 -3.41
CA VAL A 20 -19.80 32.59 -3.56
C VAL A 20 -18.81 32.02 -4.58
N THR A 21 -18.39 32.83 -5.55
CA THR A 21 -17.49 32.39 -6.63
C THR A 21 -16.04 32.20 -6.18
N TRP A 22 -15.64 32.81 -5.06
CA TRP A 22 -14.26 32.76 -4.57
C TRP A 22 -13.96 31.52 -3.71
N LEU A 23 -14.98 30.95 -3.05
CA LEU A 23 -14.82 29.71 -2.26
C LEU A 23 -14.78 28.43 -3.12
N CYS A 24 -15.44 28.41 -4.28
CA CYS A 24 -15.43 27.22 -5.14
C CYS A 24 -14.14 27.05 -5.95
N LEU A 25 -13.31 28.09 -6.12
CA LEU A 25 -12.06 27.99 -6.89
C LEU A 25 -10.89 27.42 -6.06
N PHE A 26 -10.96 27.44 -4.74
CA PHE A 26 -9.90 26.95 -3.85
C PHE A 26 -9.98 25.43 -3.58
N CYS A 27 -11.12 24.79 -3.88
CA CYS A 27 -11.33 23.36 -3.65
C CYS A 27 -10.75 22.45 -4.75
N PHE A 28 -10.32 22.98 -5.90
CA PHE A 28 -9.88 22.15 -7.04
C PHE A 28 -8.36 21.94 -7.14
N LEU A 29 -7.55 22.52 -6.26
CA LEU A 29 -6.08 22.46 -6.36
C LEU A 29 -5.38 21.46 -5.42
N ASN A 30 -6.12 20.69 -4.60
CA ASN A 30 -5.52 19.71 -3.67
C ASN A 30 -5.67 18.25 -4.11
N LEU A 31 -6.14 17.99 -5.32
CA LEU A 31 -6.29 16.64 -5.89
C LEU A 31 -5.38 16.45 -7.11
N THR A 32 -4.12 16.88 -7.02
CA THR A 32 -3.07 16.20 -7.79
C THR A 32 -2.85 14.85 -7.13
N ALA A 33 -3.71 13.89 -7.47
CA ALA A 33 -3.41 12.49 -7.33
C ALA A 33 -2.20 12.22 -8.22
N CYS A 34 -1.01 12.30 -7.63
CA CYS A 34 0.20 11.79 -8.23
C CYS A 34 0.06 10.27 -8.31
N THR A 35 -0.64 9.78 -9.34
CA THR A 35 -0.46 8.42 -9.85
C THR A 35 0.89 8.39 -10.58
N GLY A 36 1.96 8.64 -9.83
CA GLY A 36 3.29 8.29 -10.28
C GLY A 36 3.29 6.78 -10.45
N LEU A 37 3.61 6.32 -11.65
CA LEU A 37 3.82 4.91 -11.95
C LEU A 37 4.80 4.38 -10.88
N ARG A 38 4.30 3.67 -9.86
CA ARG A 38 5.16 3.12 -8.81
C ARG A 38 5.93 1.98 -9.46
N SER A 39 7.20 2.22 -9.73
CA SER A 39 8.08 1.19 -10.29
C SER A 39 8.36 0.16 -9.20
N VAL A 40 7.82 -1.04 -9.38
CA VAL A 40 8.22 -2.19 -8.57
C VAL A 40 9.52 -2.72 -9.16
N VAL A 41 10.58 -2.69 -8.37
CA VAL A 41 11.89 -3.21 -8.74
C VAL A 41 12.28 -4.34 -7.78
N PRO A 42 13.06 -5.34 -8.22
CA PRO A 42 13.64 -6.28 -7.28
C PRO A 42 14.49 -5.52 -6.26
N ALA A 43 14.41 -5.90 -4.98
CA ALA A 43 15.25 -5.29 -3.96
C ALA A 43 16.73 -5.41 -4.38
N PRO A 44 17.52 -4.32 -4.34
CA PRO A 44 18.94 -4.35 -4.70
C PRO A 44 19.82 -4.99 -3.62
N LEU A 45 19.23 -5.84 -2.77
CA LEU A 45 19.83 -6.47 -1.60
C LEU A 45 19.76 -7.98 -1.76
N VAL A 46 20.79 -8.68 -1.31
CA VAL A 46 20.74 -10.15 -1.24
C VAL A 46 19.83 -10.61 -0.09
N PHE A 47 19.45 -11.88 -0.10
CA PHE A 47 18.53 -12.45 0.89
C PHE A 47 18.98 -12.17 2.34
N GLU A 48 20.27 -12.36 2.64
CA GLU A 48 20.82 -12.19 3.99
C GLU A 48 20.65 -10.76 4.49
N GLU A 49 20.87 -9.78 3.62
CA GLU A 49 20.71 -8.36 3.93
C GLU A 49 19.24 -7.99 4.12
N GLN A 50 18.36 -8.48 3.23
CA GLN A 50 16.91 -8.30 3.37
C GLN A 50 16.41 -8.90 4.68
N SER A 51 16.83 -10.12 5.00
CA SER A 51 16.48 -10.81 6.24
C SER A 51 16.97 -10.04 7.45
N THR A 52 18.20 -9.53 7.43
CA THR A 52 18.75 -8.74 8.54
C THR A 52 17.89 -7.51 8.80
N LYS A 53 17.57 -6.74 7.74
CA LYS A 53 16.71 -5.55 7.86
C LYS A 53 15.30 -5.85 8.33
N ILE A 54 14.73 -6.96 7.89
CA ILE A 54 13.41 -7.41 8.36
C ILE A 54 13.46 -7.79 9.84
N LEU A 55 14.52 -8.45 10.29
CA LEU A 55 14.70 -8.84 11.70
C LEU A 55 15.02 -7.65 12.61
N GLU A 56 15.57 -6.56 12.08
CA GLU A 56 15.69 -5.28 12.80
C GLU A 56 14.30 -4.67 13.10
N ILE A 57 13.34 -4.86 12.20
CA ILE A 57 11.95 -4.37 12.34
C ILE A 57 11.13 -5.32 13.24
N ALA A 58 11.20 -6.61 12.94
CA ALA A 58 10.49 -7.68 13.65
C ALA A 58 11.47 -8.74 14.13
N PRO A 59 12.03 -8.59 15.36
CA PRO A 59 13.03 -9.52 15.88
C PRO A 59 12.50 -10.94 16.08
N LEU A 60 13.42 -11.92 16.14
CA LEU A 60 13.07 -13.28 16.54
C LEU A 60 12.44 -13.29 17.95
N GLY A 61 11.46 -14.17 18.14
CA GLY A 61 10.62 -14.27 19.34
C GLY A 61 9.39 -13.36 19.30
N THR A 62 9.30 -12.42 18.35
CA THR A 62 8.15 -11.52 18.25
C THR A 62 6.86 -12.31 17.92
N PRO A 63 5.75 -12.06 18.64
CA PRO A 63 4.45 -12.62 18.30
C PRO A 63 3.99 -12.20 16.90
N LYS A 64 3.34 -13.12 16.20
CA LYS A 64 2.85 -12.95 14.83
C LYS A 64 2.14 -11.64 14.55
N GLU A 65 1.13 -11.32 15.34
CA GLU A 65 0.32 -10.12 15.14
C GLU A 65 1.15 -8.85 15.35
N GLN A 66 2.11 -8.89 16.28
CA GLN A 66 3.02 -7.78 16.52
C GLN A 66 4.02 -7.63 15.37
N ALA A 67 4.61 -8.72 14.89
CA ALA A 67 5.54 -8.71 13.77
C ALA A 67 4.89 -8.12 12.52
N ILE A 68 3.67 -8.54 12.19
CA ILE A 68 2.93 -8.01 11.02
C ILE A 68 2.66 -6.51 11.17
N ARG A 69 2.26 -6.06 12.35
CA ARG A 69 2.05 -4.61 12.59
C ARG A 69 3.32 -3.82 12.39
N GLN A 70 4.43 -4.27 12.97
CA GLN A 70 5.74 -3.61 12.84
C GLN A 70 6.19 -3.54 11.37
N LEU A 71 5.97 -4.61 10.60
CA LEU A 71 6.28 -4.65 9.17
C LEU A 71 5.40 -3.69 8.37
N ASN A 72 4.09 -3.71 8.62
CA ASN A 72 3.15 -2.80 7.97
C ASN A 72 3.47 -1.32 8.28
N ASP A 73 3.80 -1.01 9.54
CA ASP A 73 4.22 0.33 9.97
C ASP A 73 5.53 0.77 9.29
N ALA A 74 6.41 -0.19 8.99
CA ALA A 74 7.63 0.02 8.21
C ALA A 74 7.40 0.05 6.69
N GLY A 75 6.15 -0.07 6.22
CA GLY A 75 5.79 -0.07 4.81
C GLY A 75 6.02 -1.40 4.09
N ILE A 76 6.22 -2.49 4.83
CA ILE A 76 6.36 -3.85 4.30
C ILE A 76 5.00 -4.54 4.34
N SER A 77 4.48 -4.92 3.17
CA SER A 77 3.26 -5.71 3.03
C SER A 77 3.58 -7.14 2.61
N GLY A 78 2.65 -8.05 2.91
CA GLY A 78 2.80 -9.46 2.61
C GLY A 78 1.54 -10.24 2.98
N ASP A 79 1.59 -11.54 2.75
CA ASP A 79 0.44 -12.43 2.95
C ASP A 79 0.86 -13.77 3.54
N PHE A 80 -0.06 -14.40 4.26
CA PHE A 80 0.13 -15.77 4.71
C PHE A 80 -0.01 -16.76 3.57
N SER A 81 0.76 -17.85 3.66
CA SER A 81 0.43 -19.07 2.95
C SER A 81 -0.95 -19.59 3.35
N SER A 82 -1.44 -20.64 2.69
CA SER A 82 -2.64 -21.37 3.16
C SER A 82 -2.55 -21.83 4.62
N SER A 83 -1.34 -21.93 5.18
CA SER A 83 -1.08 -22.14 6.60
C SER A 83 -0.67 -20.83 7.31
N PRO A 84 -1.05 -20.65 8.59
CA PRO A 84 -0.70 -19.45 9.35
C PRO A 84 0.77 -19.47 9.83
N SER A 85 1.57 -20.47 9.47
CA SER A 85 2.96 -20.63 9.92
C SER A 85 3.98 -19.90 9.05
N ILE A 86 3.59 -19.47 7.85
CA ILE A 86 4.50 -18.83 6.88
C ILE A 86 3.85 -17.56 6.35
N TYR A 87 4.52 -16.43 6.59
CA TYR A 87 4.15 -15.13 6.04
C TYR A 87 5.19 -14.70 5.02
N TYR A 88 4.76 -14.43 3.79
CA TYR A 88 5.62 -13.99 2.70
C TYR A 88 5.63 -12.47 2.65
N CYS A 89 6.78 -11.86 2.88
CA CYS A 89 6.97 -10.43 2.64
C CYS A 89 7.06 -10.21 1.13
N ASP A 90 6.16 -9.41 0.58
CA ASP A 90 6.01 -9.21 -0.86
C ASP A 90 6.63 -7.87 -1.28
N LEU A 91 6.11 -6.76 -0.75
CA LEU A 91 6.51 -5.41 -1.17
C LEU A 91 6.99 -4.58 0.01
N TRP A 92 8.06 -3.82 -0.20
CA TRP A 92 8.51 -2.77 0.72
C TRP A 92 8.41 -1.40 0.05
N GLN A 93 7.52 -0.55 0.55
CA GLN A 93 7.45 0.86 0.18
C GLN A 93 8.62 1.64 0.80
N ARG A 94 9.44 2.24 -0.06
CA ARG A 94 10.57 3.06 0.33
C ARG A 94 10.17 4.54 0.40
N GLU A 95 10.93 5.32 1.16
CA GLU A 95 10.68 6.76 1.36
C GLU A 95 10.79 7.57 0.06
N ASP A 96 11.58 7.10 -0.90
CA ASP A 96 11.74 7.69 -2.23
C ASP A 96 10.57 7.38 -3.19
N GLY A 97 9.57 6.62 -2.73
CA GLY A 97 8.40 6.20 -3.51
C GLY A 97 8.62 4.93 -4.34
N THR A 98 9.83 4.35 -4.32
CA THR A 98 10.13 3.08 -4.96
C THR A 98 9.49 1.92 -4.18
N GLN A 99 9.06 0.87 -4.88
CA GLN A 99 8.60 -0.37 -4.25
C GLN A 99 9.60 -1.49 -4.53
N TRP A 100 10.11 -2.10 -3.47
CA TRP A 100 10.99 -3.25 -3.59
C TRP A 100 10.21 -4.55 -3.45
N HIS A 101 10.38 -5.47 -4.40
CA HIS A 101 9.91 -6.84 -4.24
C HIS A 101 10.91 -7.61 -3.36
N LEU A 102 10.42 -8.19 -2.27
CA LEU A 102 11.22 -8.89 -1.27
C LEU A 102 11.25 -10.38 -1.55
N ASN A 103 12.35 -11.02 -1.18
CA ASN A 103 12.51 -12.46 -1.26
C ASN A 103 12.65 -13.06 0.15
N VAL A 104 11.76 -12.70 1.07
CA VAL A 104 11.82 -13.17 2.46
C VAL A 104 10.47 -13.69 2.93
N ALA A 105 10.48 -14.88 3.52
CA ALA A 105 9.36 -15.46 4.25
C ALA A 105 9.72 -15.59 5.74
N LEU A 106 8.77 -15.21 6.59
CA LEU A 106 8.82 -15.34 8.04
C LEU A 106 8.18 -16.66 8.48
N LEU A 107 8.88 -17.40 9.32
CA LEU A 107 8.42 -18.67 9.85
C LEU A 107 8.02 -18.50 11.31
N PHE A 108 6.77 -18.81 11.60
CA PHE A 108 6.20 -18.80 12.93
C PHE A 108 6.06 -20.22 13.46
N LYS A 109 6.36 -20.39 14.75
CA LYS A 109 6.03 -21.61 15.48
C LYS A 109 4.51 -21.75 15.63
N GLU A 110 4.08 -22.90 16.11
CA GLU A 110 2.68 -23.17 16.46
C GLU A 110 2.15 -22.19 17.51
N ASP A 111 2.99 -21.77 18.46
CA ASP A 111 2.66 -20.75 19.47
C ASP A 111 2.57 -19.32 18.91
N GLY A 112 2.79 -19.14 17.60
CA GLY A 112 2.74 -17.85 16.93
C GLY A 112 4.00 -17.00 17.06
N THR A 113 5.11 -17.53 17.60
CA THR A 113 6.36 -16.78 17.73
C THR A 113 7.22 -16.89 16.46
N LEU A 114 7.74 -15.75 15.99
CA LEU A 114 8.69 -15.71 14.88
C LEU A 114 9.99 -16.41 15.30
N TYR A 115 10.42 -17.44 14.57
CA TYR A 115 11.64 -18.17 14.93
C TYR A 115 12.72 -18.21 13.86
N LYS A 116 12.36 -17.97 12.60
CA LYS A 116 13.30 -18.02 11.48
C LYS A 116 12.79 -17.24 10.26
N THR A 117 13.71 -16.87 9.38
CA THR A 117 13.45 -16.39 8.03
C THR A 117 13.99 -17.37 6.99
N ARG A 118 13.43 -17.35 5.77
CA ARG A 118 13.96 -18.08 4.61
C ARG A 118 13.68 -17.30 3.32
N PRO A 119 14.35 -17.62 2.21
CA PRO A 119 13.97 -17.09 0.89
C PRO A 119 12.50 -17.41 0.57
N ALA A 120 11.76 -16.44 0.07
CA ALA A 120 10.36 -16.64 -0.37
C ALA A 120 10.30 -17.57 -1.58
N GLN A 121 11.21 -17.39 -2.52
CA GLN A 121 11.50 -18.30 -3.61
C GLN A 121 12.53 -19.33 -3.13
N ALA A 122 12.06 -20.38 -2.45
CA ALA A 122 12.85 -21.61 -2.37
C ALA A 122 12.84 -22.25 -3.77
N ASP A 123 14.01 -22.57 -4.32
CA ASP A 123 14.26 -23.12 -5.66
C ASP A 123 13.04 -23.80 -6.27
N ILE A 124 12.47 -23.14 -7.27
CA ILE A 124 11.80 -23.89 -8.31
C ILE A 124 12.55 -23.71 -9.61
N SER A 125 13.53 -24.62 -9.78
CA SER A 125 14.03 -25.04 -11.08
C SER A 125 12.85 -25.66 -11.82
N TRP A 126 12.03 -24.83 -12.45
CA TRP A 126 11.26 -25.27 -13.58
C TRP A 126 12.26 -25.38 -14.72
N GLU A 127 12.66 -26.60 -15.06
CA GLU A 127 13.12 -26.86 -16.42
C GLU A 127 12.10 -26.21 -17.35
N GLN A 128 12.57 -25.21 -18.09
CA GLN A 128 11.88 -24.70 -19.26
C GLN A 128 11.89 -25.89 -20.23
N GLU A 129 10.92 -26.80 -20.08
CA GLU A 129 10.51 -27.70 -21.15
C GLU A 129 10.07 -26.78 -22.29
N ALA A 130 11.03 -26.41 -23.11
CA ALA A 130 10.84 -25.99 -24.47
C ALA A 130 10.30 -27.19 -25.27
N SER A 131 9.15 -27.72 -24.86
CA SER A 131 8.22 -28.39 -25.77
C SER A 131 7.47 -27.28 -26.52
N ALA A 132 8.23 -26.47 -27.29
CA ALA A 132 7.66 -25.73 -28.39
C ALA A 132 7.34 -26.78 -29.45
N THR A 133 6.08 -27.15 -29.44
CA THR A 133 5.38 -28.07 -30.31
C THR A 133 5.83 -27.87 -31.76
N GLU A 134 6.48 -28.90 -32.29
CA GLU A 134 6.57 -29.17 -33.71
C GLU A 134 5.15 -29.37 -34.24
N GLN A 135 4.53 -28.32 -34.79
CA GLN A 135 3.29 -28.46 -35.55
C GLN A 135 3.10 -27.36 -36.60
N THR A 136 3.27 -27.81 -37.85
CA THR A 136 2.43 -27.50 -39.00
C THR A 136 2.68 -26.22 -39.79
N ALA A 137 3.24 -26.39 -40.99
CA ALA A 137 2.83 -25.68 -42.21
C ALA A 137 3.14 -26.57 -43.44
N PRO A 138 2.47 -26.32 -44.58
CA PRO A 138 1.60 -27.26 -45.33
C PRO A 138 2.29 -28.32 -46.19
#